data_AF-A0A4Q3D6K0-F1
#
_entry.id   AF-A0A4Q3D6K0-F1
#
_cell.length_a   1.000
_cell.length_b   1.000
_cell.length_c   1.000
_cell.angle_alpha   90.00
_cell.angle_beta   90.00
_cell.angle_gamma   90.00
#
_symmetry.space_group_name_H-M   'P 1'
#
loop_
_entity.id
_entity.type
_entity.pdbx_description
1 polymer ?
#
loop_
_entity_poly.entity_id
_entity_poly.type
_entity_poly.pdbx_seq_one_letter_code
_entity_poly.pdbx_strand_id
1 'polypeptide(L)'
;NLNNSSGVIVGGNVSSGFNFNGTQTAKIGGTLSNTNINQNSVTTGLATSDPAFRVNLTQQKSLLTSSLTDLSQTMKGLDSNSAVTISGNRATFNATPNADGVAVFNLTAAQLDSFGEVQFNLNGADTAIVNVSGENIRLNDNFLGGTNNLGEHVIWNFPDAKKLDLTTAWGGSVLAPTANATTGNYIQGSAVFGNLVQNGEMHIGTYSGGYNPPSTPPGGGTPTPIPEEALGLFALGTLGLLWARRRRARAAA
;
A
#
# COMPACT_ATOMS: atom_id res chain seq x y z
N ASN A 1 2.23 16.11 2.16
CA ASN A 1 1.37 17.18 1.61
C ASN A 1 -0.02 16.62 1.40
N LEU A 2 -1.07 17.36 1.78
CA LEU A 2 -2.44 17.04 1.37
C LEU A 2 -2.92 18.20 0.49
N ASN A 3 -3.52 17.89 -0.66
CA ASN A 3 -3.98 18.85 -1.66
C ASN A 3 -5.44 18.55 -2.07
N ASN A 4 -6.10 19.47 -2.79
CA ASN A 4 -7.38 19.23 -3.47
C ASN A 4 -8.50 18.69 -2.56
N SER A 5 -8.68 19.30 -1.38
CA SER A 5 -9.71 18.90 -0.40
C SER A 5 -9.57 17.47 0.14
N SER A 6 -8.38 16.88 0.05
CA SER A 6 -8.10 15.55 0.59
C SER A 6 -8.25 15.50 2.11
N GLY A 7 -8.58 14.32 2.63
CA GLY A 7 -8.63 14.05 4.07
C GLY A 7 -7.57 13.04 4.50
N VAL A 8 -7.23 13.05 5.79
CA VAL A 8 -6.35 12.03 6.38
C VAL A 8 -6.90 11.51 7.70
N ILE A 9 -6.76 10.21 7.93
CA ILE A 9 -7.08 9.55 9.19
C ILE A 9 -5.82 8.86 9.69
N VAL A 10 -5.37 9.19 10.91
CA VAL A 10 -4.16 8.64 11.52
C VAL A 10 -4.51 8.02 12.86
N GLY A 11 -4.13 6.75 13.08
CA GLY A 11 -4.42 6.05 14.33
C GLY A 11 -3.50 6.45 15.50
N GLY A 12 -2.30 6.93 15.20
CA GLY A 12 -1.27 7.30 16.17
C GLY A 12 -0.99 8.80 16.21
N ASN A 13 0.25 9.15 16.56
CA ASN A 13 0.74 10.52 16.57
C ASN A 13 1.21 10.95 15.18
N VAL A 14 1.14 12.26 14.90
CA VAL A 14 1.77 12.91 13.75
C VAL A 14 2.83 13.87 14.27
N SER A 15 4.11 13.51 14.10
CA SER A 15 5.25 14.28 14.61
C SER A 15 5.91 15.16 13.54
N SER A 16 6.00 14.70 12.29
CA SER A 16 6.56 15.48 11.16
C SER A 16 5.63 16.60 10.69
N GLY A 17 4.34 16.47 10.99
CA GLY A 17 3.29 17.39 10.62
C GLY A 17 2.71 17.17 9.23
N PHE A 18 1.75 18.03 8.88
CA PHE A 18 1.14 18.12 7.55
C PHE A 18 1.40 19.49 6.93
N ASN A 19 1.47 19.48 5.61
CA ASN A 19 1.30 20.68 4.81
C ASN A 19 -0.07 20.58 4.13
N PHE A 20 -1.00 21.44 4.56
CA PHE A 20 -2.36 21.50 4.03
C PHE A 20 -2.46 22.61 2.96
N ASN A 21 -2.71 22.23 1.71
CA ASN A 21 -2.97 23.16 0.62
C ASN A 21 -4.47 23.20 0.30
N GLY A 22 -5.19 24.15 0.92
CA GLY A 22 -6.64 24.30 0.84
C GLY A 22 -7.38 23.89 2.11
N THR A 23 -8.70 23.72 2.01
CA THR A 23 -9.59 23.31 3.12
C THR A 23 -9.67 21.80 3.21
N GLN A 24 -9.09 21.23 4.27
CA GLN A 24 -8.92 19.79 4.43
C GLN A 24 -9.29 19.33 5.83
N THR A 25 -9.50 18.01 5.97
CA THR A 25 -9.86 17.39 7.24
C THR A 25 -8.82 16.37 7.68
N ALA A 26 -8.32 16.49 8.91
CA ALA A 26 -7.44 15.51 9.53
C ALA A 26 -8.04 14.98 10.84
N LYS A 27 -8.17 13.65 10.95
CA LYS A 27 -8.61 12.94 12.16
C LYS A 27 -7.45 12.13 12.71
N ILE A 28 -6.99 12.47 13.91
CA ILE A 28 -5.75 11.93 14.49
C ILE A 28 -6.07 11.31 15.85
N GLY A 29 -5.68 10.05 16.01
CA GLY A 29 -5.86 9.29 17.24
C GLY A 29 -5.01 9.83 18.38
N GLY A 30 -3.76 10.17 18.09
CA GLY A 30 -2.80 10.72 19.05
C GLY A 30 -2.64 12.24 18.96
N THR A 31 -1.40 12.70 19.16
CA THR A 31 -1.03 14.12 19.11
C THR A 31 -0.65 14.56 17.70
N LEU A 32 -0.73 15.87 17.43
CA LEU A 32 -0.23 16.52 16.22
C LEU A 32 0.86 17.53 16.58
N SER A 33 1.92 17.59 15.79
CA SER A 33 3.00 18.57 15.91
C SER A 33 3.38 19.13 14.54
N ASN A 34 4.16 20.21 14.52
CA ASN A 34 4.79 20.76 13.31
C ASN A 34 3.82 21.04 12.15
N THR A 35 2.61 21.49 12.45
CA THR A 35 1.54 21.69 11.46
C THR A 35 0.88 23.04 11.65
N ASN A 36 0.79 23.83 10.58
CA ASN A 36 -0.02 25.05 10.56
C ASN A 36 -1.46 24.69 10.15
N ILE A 37 -2.43 25.03 11.01
CA ILE A 37 -3.85 24.71 10.81
C ILE A 37 -4.59 26.00 10.42
N ASN A 38 -4.40 26.46 9.18
CA ASN A 38 -5.11 27.63 8.66
C ASN A 38 -6.33 27.18 7.83
N GLN A 39 -7.55 27.52 8.24
CA GLN A 39 -8.82 27.15 7.57
C GLN A 39 -9.08 25.63 7.45
N ASN A 40 -8.27 24.80 8.11
CA ASN A 40 -8.38 23.34 8.08
C ASN A 40 -9.10 22.80 9.32
N SER A 41 -9.82 21.69 9.17
CA SER A 41 -10.49 21.01 10.28
C SER A 41 -9.61 19.87 10.79
N VAL A 42 -9.09 20.01 12.01
CA VAL A 42 -8.18 19.02 12.60
C VAL A 42 -8.71 18.60 13.96
N THR A 43 -8.91 17.29 14.15
CA THR A 43 -9.28 16.70 15.43
C THR A 43 -8.18 15.74 15.87
N THR A 44 -7.69 15.91 17.10
CA THR A 44 -6.62 15.09 17.70
C THR A 44 -7.12 14.38 18.95
N GLY A 45 -6.35 13.41 19.46
CA GLY A 45 -6.71 12.67 20.68
C GLY A 45 -7.89 11.71 20.50
N LEU A 46 -8.33 11.45 19.26
CA LEU A 46 -9.50 10.62 18.96
C LEU A 46 -9.39 9.20 19.53
N ALA A 47 -8.18 8.68 19.68
CA ALA A 47 -7.97 7.36 20.29
C ALA A 47 -8.40 7.28 21.75
N THR A 48 -8.44 8.43 22.44
CA THR A 48 -8.84 8.52 23.85
C THR A 48 -10.26 9.05 23.98
N SER A 49 -10.65 10.02 23.14
CA SER A 49 -11.98 10.65 23.21
C SER A 49 -13.08 9.87 22.49
N ASP A 50 -12.72 9.00 21.55
CA ASP A 50 -13.66 8.18 20.76
C ASP A 50 -13.14 6.73 20.68
N PRO A 51 -13.60 5.82 21.56
CA PRO A 51 -13.22 4.42 21.51
C PRO A 51 -13.54 3.73 20.17
N ALA A 52 -14.60 4.15 19.47
CA ALA A 52 -14.98 3.58 18.19
C ALA A 52 -14.00 3.97 17.08
N PHE A 53 -13.35 5.13 17.17
CA PHE A 53 -12.32 5.56 16.22
C PHE A 53 -11.21 4.52 16.04
N ARG A 54 -10.63 4.04 17.15
CA ARG A 54 -9.56 3.04 17.10
C ARG A 54 -10.04 1.68 16.63
N VAL A 55 -11.20 1.25 17.09
CA VAL A 55 -11.79 -0.03 16.70
C VAL A 55 -12.02 -0.06 15.18
N ASN A 56 -12.71 0.95 14.66
CA ASN A 56 -13.04 1.04 13.23
C ASN A 56 -11.78 1.14 12.38
N LEU A 57 -10.80 1.96 12.78
CA LEU A 57 -9.55 2.08 12.04
C LEU A 57 -8.73 0.79 12.05
N THR A 58 -8.72 0.06 13.18
CA THR A 58 -8.03 -1.24 13.28
C THR A 58 -8.73 -2.29 12.42
N GLN A 59 -10.06 -2.32 12.42
CA GLN A 59 -10.86 -3.20 11.57
C GLN A 59 -10.63 -2.91 10.08
N GLN A 60 -10.69 -1.64 9.67
CA GLN A 60 -10.39 -1.23 8.29
C GLN A 60 -8.98 -1.63 7.87
N LYS A 61 -7.97 -1.40 8.74
CA LYS A 61 -6.60 -1.87 8.49
C LYS A 61 -6.55 -3.38 8.29
N SER A 62 -7.22 -4.15 9.15
CA SER A 62 -7.25 -5.62 9.07
C SER A 62 -7.86 -6.09 7.74
N LEU A 63 -9.01 -5.53 7.36
CA LEU A 63 -9.71 -5.86 6.11
C LEU A 63 -8.87 -5.51 4.88
N LEU A 64 -8.26 -4.33 4.85
CA LEU A 64 -7.36 -3.94 3.76
C LEU A 64 -6.14 -4.83 3.68
N THR A 65 -5.54 -5.17 4.84
CA THR A 65 -4.35 -6.03 4.89
C THR A 65 -4.67 -7.43 4.35
N SER A 66 -5.77 -8.05 4.80
CA SER A 66 -6.17 -9.37 4.29
C SER A 66 -6.49 -9.30 2.81
N SER A 67 -7.37 -8.38 2.38
CA SER A 67 -7.83 -8.32 0.99
C SER A 67 -6.69 -8.04 0.01
N LEU A 68 -5.74 -7.16 0.35
CA LEU A 68 -4.61 -6.84 -0.52
C LEU A 68 -3.54 -7.94 -0.50
N THR A 69 -3.41 -8.67 0.60
CA THR A 69 -2.56 -9.88 0.66
C THR A 69 -3.16 -10.99 -0.20
N ASP A 70 -4.46 -11.24 -0.09
CA ASP A 70 -5.17 -12.25 -0.88
C ASP A 70 -5.15 -11.91 -2.36
N LEU A 71 -5.31 -10.63 -2.73
CA LEU A 71 -5.14 -10.15 -4.09
C LEU A 71 -3.74 -10.47 -4.63
N SER A 72 -2.71 -10.14 -3.85
CA SER A 72 -1.31 -10.38 -4.22
C SER A 72 -1.02 -11.87 -4.42
N GLN A 73 -1.55 -12.74 -3.55
CA GLN A 73 -1.40 -14.20 -3.69
C GLN A 73 -2.24 -14.76 -4.85
N THR A 74 -3.42 -14.20 -5.11
CA THR A 74 -4.25 -14.57 -6.26
C THR A 74 -3.53 -14.25 -7.58
N MET A 75 -2.96 -13.04 -7.69
CA MET A 75 -2.16 -12.62 -8.85
C MET A 75 -0.91 -13.50 -9.05
N LYS A 76 -0.25 -13.89 -7.96
CA LYS A 76 0.89 -14.82 -7.98
C LYS A 76 0.54 -16.16 -8.61
N GLY A 77 -0.69 -16.63 -8.39
CA GLY A 77 -1.17 -17.91 -8.91
C GLY A 77 -1.61 -17.90 -10.37
N LEU A 78 -1.58 -16.74 -11.05
CA LEU A 78 -1.94 -16.65 -12.47
C LEU A 78 -0.84 -17.24 -13.35
N ASP A 79 -1.25 -17.98 -14.38
CA ASP A 79 -0.33 -18.52 -15.37
C ASP A 79 0.30 -17.40 -16.21
N SER A 80 1.63 -17.43 -16.34
CA SER A 80 2.35 -16.49 -17.21
C SER A 80 1.95 -16.73 -18.65
N ASN A 81 1.49 -15.68 -19.33
CA ASN A 81 1.15 -15.72 -20.75
C ASN A 81 2.00 -14.78 -21.60
N SER A 82 2.85 -13.98 -20.96
CA SER A 82 3.70 -12.97 -21.59
C SER A 82 5.18 -13.18 -21.28
N ALA A 83 6.07 -12.65 -22.12
CA ALA A 83 7.50 -12.91 -22.05
C ALA A 83 8.32 -11.62 -21.84
N VAL A 84 9.39 -11.75 -21.05
CA VAL A 84 10.42 -10.72 -20.91
C VAL A 84 11.67 -11.15 -21.67
N THR A 85 12.15 -10.29 -22.55
CA THR A 85 13.44 -10.48 -23.24
C THR A 85 14.49 -9.61 -22.57
N ILE A 86 15.54 -10.21 -22.04
CA ILE A 86 16.66 -9.49 -21.42
C ILE A 86 17.84 -9.51 -22.40
N SER A 87 18.32 -8.33 -22.78
CA SER A 87 19.48 -8.16 -23.67
C SER A 87 20.41 -7.10 -23.10
N GLY A 88 21.56 -7.54 -22.59
CA GLY A 88 22.46 -6.69 -21.83
C GLY A 88 21.74 -6.10 -20.60
N ASN A 89 21.78 -4.77 -20.47
CA ASN A 89 21.18 -4.06 -19.34
C ASN A 89 19.66 -3.79 -19.51
N ARG A 90 19.02 -4.27 -20.58
CA ARG A 90 17.64 -3.95 -20.92
C ARG A 90 16.73 -5.15 -20.82
N ALA A 91 15.64 -4.99 -20.08
CA ALA A 91 14.47 -5.87 -20.14
C ALA A 91 13.38 -5.25 -21.02
N THR A 92 12.94 -5.99 -22.03
CA THR A 92 11.78 -5.65 -22.84
C THR A 92 10.62 -6.55 -22.47
N PHE A 93 9.59 -5.97 -21.87
CA PHE A 93 8.32 -6.63 -21.52
C PHE A 93 7.39 -6.53 -22.73
N ASN A 94 7.11 -7.66 -23.36
CA ASN A 94 6.17 -7.73 -24.48
C ASN A 94 4.92 -8.46 -24.01
N ALA A 95 3.86 -7.70 -23.73
CA ALA A 95 2.60 -8.26 -23.30
C ALA A 95 1.93 -9.02 -24.45
N THR A 96 1.29 -10.13 -24.08
CA THR A 96 0.43 -10.96 -24.94
C THR A 96 -0.83 -11.25 -24.14
N PRO A 97 -1.77 -10.29 -24.09
CA PRO A 97 -2.96 -10.40 -23.25
C PRO A 97 -3.83 -11.59 -23.68
N ASN A 98 -4.49 -12.20 -22.71
CA ASN A 98 -5.53 -13.20 -22.97
C ASN A 98 -6.83 -12.54 -23.50
N ALA A 99 -7.88 -13.34 -23.69
CA ALA A 99 -9.18 -12.86 -24.16
C ALA A 99 -9.83 -11.79 -23.26
N ASP A 100 -9.44 -11.74 -21.97
CA ASP A 100 -9.92 -10.77 -20.99
C ASP A 100 -9.05 -9.50 -20.93
N GLY A 101 -8.05 -9.37 -21.81
CA GLY A 101 -7.14 -8.23 -21.84
C GLY A 101 -6.00 -8.28 -20.82
N VAL A 102 -5.79 -9.43 -20.16
CA VAL A 102 -4.80 -9.60 -19.08
C VAL A 102 -3.52 -10.24 -19.58
N ALA A 103 -2.41 -9.54 -19.39
CA ALA A 103 -1.05 -10.03 -19.61
C ALA A 103 -0.38 -10.35 -18.26
N VAL A 104 0.27 -11.49 -18.14
CA VAL A 104 0.93 -11.96 -16.92
C VAL A 104 2.38 -12.31 -17.23
N PHE A 105 3.29 -11.72 -16.47
CA PHE A 105 4.73 -11.98 -16.49
C PHE A 105 5.17 -12.52 -15.12
N ASN A 106 6.09 -13.49 -15.12
CA ASN A 106 6.70 -14.01 -13.90
C ASN A 106 8.23 -13.80 -13.95
N LEU A 107 8.78 -13.19 -12.89
CA LEU A 107 10.20 -13.00 -12.67
C LEU A 107 10.60 -13.42 -11.26
N THR A 108 11.90 -13.62 -11.08
CA THR A 108 12.55 -13.66 -9.77
C THR A 108 13.19 -12.30 -9.47
N ALA A 109 13.41 -11.98 -8.19
CA ALA A 109 14.16 -10.80 -7.77
C ALA A 109 15.56 -10.77 -8.40
N ALA A 110 16.20 -11.93 -8.57
CA ALA A 110 17.51 -12.03 -9.23
C ALA A 110 17.44 -11.67 -10.72
N GLN A 111 16.34 -11.99 -11.42
CA GLN A 111 16.14 -11.55 -12.79
C GLN A 111 15.87 -10.04 -12.85
N LEU A 112 15.07 -9.50 -11.92
CA LEU A 112 14.84 -8.06 -11.81
C LEU A 112 16.15 -7.30 -11.59
N ASP A 113 17.01 -7.77 -10.68
CA ASP A 113 18.33 -7.20 -10.40
C ASP A 113 19.35 -7.37 -11.56
N SER A 114 19.03 -8.13 -12.61
CA SER A 114 19.97 -8.42 -13.72
C SER A 114 19.98 -7.36 -14.82
N PHE A 115 19.06 -6.39 -14.77
CA PHE A 115 18.96 -5.29 -15.72
C PHE A 115 18.83 -3.95 -14.98
N GLY A 116 18.87 -2.85 -15.74
CA GLY A 116 18.71 -1.49 -15.23
C GLY A 116 17.87 -0.60 -16.16
N GLU A 117 17.39 -1.13 -17.28
CA GLU A 117 16.49 -0.47 -18.21
C GLU A 117 15.24 -1.30 -18.44
N VAL A 118 14.07 -0.67 -18.36
CA VAL A 118 12.77 -1.28 -18.65
C VAL A 118 12.18 -0.65 -19.90
N GLN A 119 11.89 -1.46 -20.92
CA GLN A 119 10.97 -1.09 -21.98
C GLN A 119 9.69 -1.90 -21.81
N PHE A 120 8.56 -1.21 -21.67
CA PHE A 120 7.27 -1.84 -21.44
C PHE A 120 6.33 -1.65 -22.63
N ASN A 121 6.03 -2.74 -23.35
CA ASN A 121 5.13 -2.75 -24.48
C ASN A 121 3.82 -3.44 -24.06
N LEU A 122 2.77 -2.64 -23.82
CA LEU A 122 1.46 -3.15 -23.40
C LEU A 122 0.75 -3.96 -24.50
N ASN A 123 1.04 -3.72 -25.78
CA ASN A 123 0.50 -4.50 -26.91
C ASN A 123 -1.02 -4.76 -26.84
N GLY A 124 -1.78 -3.77 -26.37
CA GLY A 124 -3.24 -3.86 -26.22
C GLY A 124 -3.73 -4.54 -24.93
N ALA A 125 -2.84 -4.90 -24.01
CA ALA A 125 -3.22 -5.35 -22.67
C ALA A 125 -3.88 -4.20 -21.91
N ASP A 126 -5.06 -4.48 -21.37
CA ASP A 126 -5.77 -3.58 -20.47
C ASP A 126 -5.18 -3.64 -19.06
N THR A 127 -4.71 -4.83 -18.66
CA THR A 127 -3.95 -5.04 -17.42
C THR A 127 -2.73 -5.90 -17.67
N ALA A 128 -1.56 -5.44 -17.23
CA ALA A 128 -0.33 -6.21 -17.18
C ALA A 128 0.07 -6.45 -15.72
N ILE A 129 0.14 -7.72 -15.32
CA ILE A 129 0.56 -8.16 -13.99
C ILE A 129 1.98 -8.68 -14.09
N VAL A 130 2.90 -8.09 -13.35
CA VAL A 130 4.29 -8.55 -13.24
C VAL A 130 4.50 -9.13 -11.86
N ASN A 131 4.43 -10.46 -11.73
CA ASN A 131 4.74 -11.15 -10.49
C ASN A 131 6.26 -11.29 -10.33
N VAL A 132 6.79 -10.79 -9.22
CA VAL A 132 8.21 -10.94 -8.88
C VAL A 132 8.35 -11.71 -7.57
N SER A 133 8.94 -12.89 -7.64
CA SER A 133 9.22 -13.73 -6.48
C SER A 133 10.54 -13.35 -5.81
N GLY A 134 10.57 -13.37 -4.47
CA GLY A 134 11.75 -13.04 -3.67
C GLY A 134 11.45 -12.09 -2.52
N GLU A 135 12.27 -12.16 -1.47
CA GLU A 135 12.03 -11.42 -0.22
C GLU A 135 12.59 -9.99 -0.23
N ASN A 136 13.67 -9.76 -0.97
CA ASN A 136 14.38 -8.48 -1.04
C ASN A 136 14.27 -7.93 -2.46
N ILE A 137 13.53 -6.84 -2.62
CA ILE A 137 13.24 -6.23 -3.91
C ILE A 137 13.94 -4.88 -4.01
N ARG A 138 14.54 -4.62 -5.17
CA ARG A 138 15.08 -3.31 -5.53
C ARG A 138 14.44 -2.85 -6.82
N LEU A 139 13.90 -1.64 -6.78
CA LEU A 139 13.29 -0.94 -7.91
C LEU A 139 14.20 0.24 -8.26
N ASN A 140 15.21 -0.03 -9.07
CA ASN A 140 16.27 0.91 -9.44
C ASN A 140 16.47 1.03 -10.96
N ASP A 141 15.53 0.51 -11.74
CA ASP A 141 15.56 0.55 -13.19
C ASP A 141 15.08 1.88 -13.75
N ASN A 142 15.54 2.20 -14.96
CA ASN A 142 15.09 3.35 -15.74
C ASN A 142 14.10 2.93 -16.84
N PHE A 143 12.92 3.56 -16.88
CA PHE A 143 11.91 3.29 -17.91
C PHE A 143 12.22 4.04 -19.22
N LEU A 144 12.43 3.28 -20.29
CA LEU A 144 12.64 3.82 -21.63
C LEU A 144 11.33 4.36 -22.20
N GLY A 145 11.34 5.62 -22.62
CA GLY A 145 10.12 6.35 -22.99
C GLY A 145 9.37 6.94 -21.78
N GLY A 146 9.89 6.77 -20.57
CA GLY A 146 9.30 7.28 -19.33
C GLY A 146 8.23 6.36 -18.76
N THR A 147 7.57 6.84 -17.70
CA THR A 147 6.65 6.08 -16.84
C THR A 147 5.17 6.36 -17.13
N ASN A 148 4.88 7.22 -18.11
CA ASN A 148 3.53 7.72 -18.38
C ASN A 148 2.59 6.58 -18.80
N ASN A 149 1.32 6.66 -18.36
CA ASN A 149 0.24 5.70 -18.62
C ASN A 149 0.45 4.28 -18.06
N LEU A 150 1.61 3.94 -17.52
CA LEU A 150 1.84 2.60 -16.94
C LEU A 150 1.11 2.42 -15.61
N GLY A 151 0.91 3.48 -14.82
CA GLY A 151 0.22 3.41 -13.52
C GLY A 151 -1.20 2.85 -13.58
N GLU A 152 -1.88 3.08 -14.71
CA GLU A 152 -3.26 2.72 -14.98
C GLU A 152 -3.42 1.24 -15.39
N HIS A 153 -2.39 0.66 -16.01
CA HIS A 153 -2.46 -0.66 -16.64
C HIS A 153 -1.51 -1.69 -16.04
N VAL A 154 -0.40 -1.27 -15.43
CA VAL A 154 0.66 -2.18 -14.93
C VAL A 154 0.57 -2.32 -13.42
N ILE A 155 0.54 -3.56 -12.94
CA ILE A 155 0.65 -3.92 -11.53
C ILE A 155 1.92 -4.75 -11.33
N TRP A 156 2.86 -4.22 -10.56
CA TRP A 156 4.03 -4.95 -10.06
C TRP A 156 3.68 -5.62 -8.75
N ASN A 157 3.51 -6.94 -8.78
CA ASN A 157 3.09 -7.74 -7.66
C ASN A 157 4.28 -8.45 -6.99
N PHE A 158 4.47 -8.19 -5.70
CA PHE A 158 5.59 -8.70 -4.90
C PHE A 158 5.06 -9.52 -3.70
N PRO A 159 4.54 -10.73 -3.96
CA PRO A 159 3.79 -11.51 -2.95
C PRO A 159 4.66 -12.00 -1.79
N ASP A 160 5.96 -12.18 -2.02
CA ASP A 160 6.90 -12.73 -1.05
C ASP A 160 7.79 -11.64 -0.39
N ALA A 161 7.68 -10.39 -0.86
CA ALA A 161 8.59 -9.33 -0.44
C ALA A 161 8.42 -8.96 1.04
N LYS A 162 9.57 -8.88 1.72
CA LYS A 162 9.73 -8.40 3.11
C LYS A 162 10.42 -7.05 3.16
N LYS A 163 11.25 -6.76 2.16
CA LYS A 163 11.91 -5.47 1.96
C LYS A 163 11.77 -5.02 0.52
N LEU A 164 11.48 -3.74 0.32
CA LEU A 164 11.43 -3.12 -1.01
C LEU A 164 12.10 -1.74 -0.97
N ASP A 165 13.15 -1.55 -1.74
CA ASP A 165 13.82 -0.27 -1.89
C ASP A 165 13.60 0.27 -3.31
N LEU A 166 12.92 1.41 -3.44
CA LEU A 166 12.72 2.09 -4.71
C LEU A 166 13.58 3.35 -4.76
N THR A 167 14.45 3.47 -5.76
CA THR A 167 15.40 4.59 -5.88
C THR A 167 15.21 5.42 -7.15
N THR A 168 14.52 4.88 -8.16
CA THR A 168 14.25 5.55 -9.44
C THR A 168 12.76 5.81 -9.63
N ALA A 169 12.42 6.68 -10.58
CA ALA A 169 11.04 6.86 -11.01
C ALA A 169 10.46 5.52 -11.50
N TRP A 170 9.34 5.11 -10.91
CA TRP A 170 8.75 3.80 -11.19
C TRP A 170 7.41 3.92 -11.93
N GLY A 171 7.28 3.21 -13.05
CA GLY A 171 6.07 3.17 -13.86
C GLY A 171 5.22 1.95 -13.53
N GLY A 172 3.98 2.17 -13.09
CA GLY A 172 3.07 1.09 -12.70
C GLY A 172 2.72 1.13 -11.22
N SER A 173 1.56 0.57 -10.89
CA SER A 173 1.12 0.39 -9.51
C SER A 173 1.93 -0.73 -8.83
N VAL A 174 2.20 -0.59 -7.53
CA VAL A 174 3.02 -1.52 -6.74
C VAL A 174 2.17 -2.21 -5.68
N LEU A 175 2.15 -3.54 -5.68
CA LEU A 175 1.45 -4.36 -4.69
C LEU A 175 2.46 -5.21 -3.91
N ALA A 176 2.86 -4.74 -2.73
CA ALA A 176 3.81 -5.42 -1.83
C ALA A 176 3.29 -5.42 -0.38
N PRO A 177 2.14 -6.07 -0.11
CA PRO A 177 1.35 -5.88 1.12
C PRO A 177 2.07 -6.28 2.41
N THR A 178 3.15 -7.08 2.34
CA THR A 178 3.93 -7.49 3.52
C THR A 178 5.31 -6.85 3.62
N ALA A 179 5.68 -6.00 2.67
CA ALA A 179 7.02 -5.42 2.61
C ALA A 179 7.17 -4.17 3.49
N ASN A 180 8.36 -4.04 4.08
CA ASN A 180 8.86 -2.76 4.60
C ASN A 180 9.51 -2.01 3.44
N ALA A 181 8.84 -0.96 2.96
CA ALA A 181 9.25 -0.23 1.78
C ALA A 181 9.95 1.10 2.12
N THR A 182 10.95 1.45 1.33
CA THR A 182 11.52 2.81 1.29
C THR A 182 11.43 3.33 -0.13
N THR A 183 10.83 4.50 -0.34
CA THR A 183 10.81 5.17 -1.64
C THR A 183 11.73 6.39 -1.63
N GLY A 184 12.55 6.53 -2.66
CA GLY A 184 13.46 7.67 -2.88
C GLY A 184 13.08 8.53 -4.09
N ASN A 185 12.10 8.10 -4.88
CA ASN A 185 11.61 8.81 -6.07
C ASN A 185 10.12 8.48 -6.29
N TYR A 186 9.50 9.05 -7.32
CA TYR A 186 8.07 8.94 -7.54
C TYR A 186 7.63 7.57 -8.06
N ILE A 187 6.42 7.14 -7.67
CA ILE A 187 5.66 6.07 -8.31
C ILE A 187 4.55 6.71 -9.15
N GLN A 188 4.46 6.35 -10.43
CA GLN A 188 3.30 6.66 -11.29
C GLN A 188 2.31 5.52 -11.18
N GLY A 189 1.31 5.69 -10.32
CA GLY A 189 0.36 4.64 -9.98
C GLY A 189 -0.04 4.66 -8.51
N SER A 190 -0.73 3.61 -8.10
CA SER A 190 -1.04 3.34 -6.69
C SER A 190 0.02 2.44 -6.07
N ALA A 191 0.21 2.52 -4.75
CA ALA A 191 1.13 1.62 -4.06
C ALA A 191 0.57 1.10 -2.73
N VAL A 192 0.84 -0.17 -2.46
CA VAL A 192 0.47 -0.86 -1.22
C VAL A 192 1.71 -1.48 -0.62
N PHE A 193 2.00 -1.12 0.63
CA PHE A 193 3.11 -1.64 1.41
C PHE A 193 2.64 -2.01 2.82
N GLY A 194 3.30 -2.98 3.45
CA GLY A 194 3.05 -3.30 4.87
C GLY A 194 3.52 -2.18 5.80
N ASN A 195 4.64 -1.54 5.45
CA ASN A 195 5.17 -0.33 6.08
C ASN A 195 5.87 0.53 5.02
N LEU A 196 5.86 1.86 5.19
CA LEU A 196 6.43 2.78 4.21
C LEU A 196 7.25 3.90 4.88
N VAL A 197 8.51 4.02 4.46
CA VAL A 197 9.32 5.23 4.61
C VAL A 197 9.28 5.96 3.26
N GLN A 198 8.50 7.04 3.20
CA GLN A 198 8.27 7.77 1.96
C GLN A 198 9.20 8.98 1.86
N ASN A 199 10.20 8.92 0.96
CA ASN A 199 11.02 10.08 0.57
C ASN A 199 10.77 10.50 -0.88
N GLY A 200 9.91 9.78 -1.62
CA GLY A 200 9.45 10.12 -2.96
C GLY A 200 7.96 10.45 -3.03
N GLU A 201 7.49 10.89 -4.20
CA GLU A 201 6.09 11.27 -4.43
C GLU A 201 5.22 10.08 -4.89
N MET A 202 3.90 10.22 -4.76
CA MET A 202 2.93 9.33 -5.41
C MET A 202 2.20 10.17 -6.45
N HIS A 203 2.33 9.83 -7.72
CA HIS A 203 1.74 10.59 -8.82
C HIS A 203 0.36 10.07 -9.23
N ILE A 204 -0.38 10.93 -9.94
CA ILE A 204 -1.68 10.60 -10.55
C ILE A 204 -1.57 9.46 -11.58
N GLY A 205 -2.70 8.89 -11.97
CA GLY A 205 -2.75 7.70 -12.84
C GLY A 205 -2.81 6.41 -12.02
N THR A 206 -3.69 6.38 -11.02
CA THR A 206 -3.99 5.17 -10.24
C THR A 206 -4.55 4.09 -11.16
N TYR A 207 -4.28 2.83 -10.86
CA TYR A 207 -4.80 1.67 -11.61
C TYR A 207 -6.27 1.85 -12.02
N SER A 208 -6.55 1.71 -13.31
CA SER A 208 -7.86 1.88 -13.95
C SER A 208 -8.21 0.73 -14.90
N GLY A 209 -7.35 -0.28 -15.01
CA GLY A 209 -7.60 -1.49 -15.78
C GLY A 209 -8.81 -2.29 -15.30
N GLY A 210 -9.38 -3.08 -16.21
CA GLY A 210 -10.60 -3.88 -16.03
C GLY A 210 -10.40 -5.22 -15.32
N TYR A 211 -9.18 -5.60 -14.94
CA TYR A 211 -8.98 -6.83 -14.16
C TYR A 211 -9.70 -6.72 -12.81
N ASN A 212 -10.63 -7.65 -12.61
CA ASN A 212 -11.28 -7.90 -11.34
C ASN A 212 -10.84 -9.26 -10.83
N PRO A 213 -10.19 -9.34 -9.66
CA PRO A 213 -9.84 -10.63 -9.08
C PRO A 213 -11.10 -11.47 -8.85
N PRO A 214 -11.03 -12.80 -9.02
CA PRO A 214 -12.15 -13.68 -8.71
C PRO A 214 -12.61 -13.46 -7.26
N SER A 215 -13.93 -13.42 -7.05
CA SER A 215 -14.56 -13.10 -5.75
C SER A 215 -14.26 -14.11 -4.64
N THR A 216 -13.71 -15.27 -5.00
CA THR A 216 -13.20 -16.31 -4.10
C THR A 216 -11.72 -16.57 -4.42
N PRO A 217 -10.78 -16.18 -3.55
CA PRO A 217 -9.38 -16.53 -3.72
C PRO A 217 -9.20 -18.06 -3.69
N PRO A 218 -8.31 -18.66 -4.49
CA PRO A 218 -7.94 -20.05 -4.32
C PRO A 218 -7.13 -20.19 -3.01
N GLY A 219 -7.83 -20.39 -1.88
CA GLY A 219 -7.23 -20.68 -0.57
C GLY A 219 -7.26 -19.55 0.48
N GLY A 220 -7.87 -18.38 0.20
CA GLY A 220 -7.98 -17.27 1.15
C GLY A 220 -9.32 -17.27 1.89
N GLY A 221 -9.29 -17.31 3.22
CA GLY A 221 -10.48 -17.14 4.05
C GLY A 221 -11.16 -15.80 3.79
N THR A 222 -12.46 -15.71 4.05
CA THR A 222 -13.15 -14.42 4.07
C THR A 222 -12.39 -13.45 4.98
N PRO A 223 -12.21 -12.17 4.60
CA PRO A 223 -11.69 -11.16 5.51
C PRO A 223 -12.47 -11.21 6.82
N THR A 224 -11.91 -11.81 7.86
CA THR A 224 -12.64 -11.98 9.12
C THR A 224 -12.62 -10.64 9.83
N PRO A 225 -13.78 -10.02 10.10
CA PRO A 225 -13.86 -8.93 11.06
C PRO A 225 -13.16 -9.35 12.35
N ILE A 226 -12.54 -8.40 13.05
CA ILE A 226 -12.06 -8.67 14.42
C ILE A 226 -13.23 -9.28 15.20
N PRO A 227 -13.09 -10.49 15.78
CA PRO A 227 -14.18 -11.10 16.53
C PRO A 227 -14.68 -10.13 17.59
N GLU A 228 -16.01 -10.01 17.71
CA GLU A 228 -16.66 -9.14 18.71
C GLU A 228 -16.15 -9.40 20.14
N GLU A 229 -15.70 -10.61 20.40
CA GLU A 229 -15.09 -11.06 21.65
C GLU A 229 -13.75 -10.37 21.94
N ALA A 230 -12.96 -10.07 20.91
CA ALA A 230 -11.72 -9.31 21.04
C ALA A 230 -11.99 -7.81 21.31
N LEU A 231 -13.12 -7.27 20.84
CA LEU A 231 -13.59 -5.93 21.21
C LEU A 231 -14.07 -5.89 22.66
N GLY A 232 -14.77 -6.93 23.11
CA GLY A 232 -15.18 -7.12 24.50
C GLY A 232 -13.98 -7.21 25.45
N LEU A 233 -12.98 -8.01 25.11
CA LEU A 233 -11.75 -8.15 25.90
C LEU A 233 -10.90 -6.87 25.93
N PHE A 234 -10.84 -6.13 24.82
CA PHE A 234 -10.18 -4.83 24.77
C PHE A 234 -10.91 -3.78 25.64
N ALA A 235 -12.25 -3.75 25.60
CA ALA A 235 -13.06 -2.90 26.47
C ALA A 235 -12.88 -3.25 27.95
N LEU A 236 -12.86 -4.54 28.30
CA LEU A 236 -12.62 -5.01 29.66
C LEU A 236 -11.21 -4.66 30.15
N GLY A 237 -10.19 -4.84 29.30
CA GLY A 237 -8.81 -4.49 29.62
C GLY A 237 -8.60 -2.99 29.87
N THR A 238 -9.24 -2.13 29.07
CA THR A 238 -9.16 -0.66 29.25
C THR A 238 -9.89 -0.20 30.51
N LEU A 239 -11.06 -0.77 30.84
CA LEU A 239 -11.77 -0.51 32.10
C LEU A 239 -10.95 -0.95 33.32
N GLY A 240 -10.29 -2.12 33.26
CA GLY A 240 -9.41 -2.61 34.32
C GLY A 240 -8.22 -1.68 34.59
N LEU A 241 -7.61 -1.15 33.53
CA LEU A 241 -6.51 -0.16 33.61
C LEU A 241 -6.96 1.17 34.23
N LEU A 242 -8.15 1.66 33.88
CA LEU A 242 -8.72 2.89 34.46
C LEU A 242 -9.05 2.70 35.95
N TRP A 243 -9.58 1.55 36.33
CA TRP A 243 -9.87 1.22 37.73
C TRP A 243 -8.59 1.08 38.56
N ALA A 244 -7.55 0.43 38.03
CA ALA A 244 -6.24 0.32 38.67
C ALA A 244 -5.57 1.70 38.88
N ARG A 245 -5.68 2.61 37.90
CA ARG A 245 -5.18 3.99 38.04
C ARG A 245 -5.91 4.76 39.13
N ARG A 246 -7.24 4.64 39.22
CA ARG A 246 -8.04 5.29 40.28
C ARG A 246 -7.70 4.78 41.68
N ARG A 247 -7.42 3.48 41.83
CA ARG A 247 -6.97 2.89 43.10
C ARG A 247 -5.59 3.42 43.52
N ARG A 248 -4.63 3.50 42.59
CA ARG A 248 -3.29 4.03 42.89
C ARG A 248 -3.30 5.51 43.27
N ALA A 249 -4.13 6.33 42.62
CA ALA A 249 -4.27 7.74 42.95
C ALA A 249 -4.87 7.98 44.36
N ARG A 250 -5.77 7.10 44.82
CA ARG A 250 -6.36 7.16 46.17
C ARG A 250 -5.47 6.59 47.28
N ALA A 251 -4.49 5.76 46.93
CA ALA A 251 -3.53 5.21 47.90
C ALA A 251 -2.30 6.12 48.09
N ALA A 252 -2.16 7.16 47.28
CA ALA A 252 -1.09 8.16 47.33
C ALA A 252 -1.54 9.52 47.89
N ALA A 253 -2.77 9.61 48.39
CA ALA A 253 -3.36 10.75 49.10
C ALA A 253 -3.67 10.34 50.54
#